data_AF-A0A350IBZ4-F1
#
_entry.id   AF-A0A350IBZ4-F1
#
_cell.length_a   1.000
_cell.length_b   1.000
_cell.length_c   1.000
_cell.angle_alpha   90.00
_cell.angle_beta   90.00
_cell.angle_gamma   90.00
#
_symmetry.space_group_name_H-M   'P 1'
#
loop_
_entity.id
_entity.type
_entity.pdbx_description
1 polymer ?
#
loop_
_entity_poly.entity_id
_entity_poly.type
_entity_poly.pdbx_seq_one_letter_code
_entity_poly.pdbx_strand_id
1 'polypeptide(L)'
;MSHCISTSGIVQSIIAHEGSKDINIRIDDEGRYYINRGLELGLTEADLKNKILGEEIIIHYADHWTPLDPSGLGRHVARVSYGNEIIFNKIIE
;
A
#
# COMPACT_ATOMS: atom_id res chain seq x y z
N MET A 1 -4.38 -15.09 -12.38
CA MET A 1 -3.77 -13.74 -12.46
C MET A 1 -4.72 -12.78 -11.77
N SER A 2 -4.45 -12.41 -10.52
CA SER A 2 -5.24 -11.39 -9.83
C SER A 2 -5.09 -10.06 -10.55
N HIS A 3 -6.21 -9.49 -11.01
CA HIS A 3 -6.23 -8.17 -11.67
C HIS A 3 -5.88 -7.09 -10.63
N CYS A 4 -4.60 -6.76 -10.52
CA CYS A 4 -4.15 -5.61 -9.74
C CYS A 4 -4.08 -4.38 -10.65
N ILE A 5 -4.54 -3.24 -10.13
CA ILE A 5 -4.30 -1.94 -10.74
C ILE A 5 -2.94 -1.43 -10.23
N SER A 6 -2.16 -0.83 -11.12
CA SER A 6 -0.89 -0.19 -10.80
C SER A 6 -1.03 1.32 -10.85
N THR A 7 -0.42 2.00 -9.89
CA THR A 7 -0.32 3.46 -9.83
C THR A 7 1.04 3.87 -9.26
N SER A 8 1.50 5.07 -9.55
CA SER A 8 2.72 5.64 -8.99
C SER A 8 2.48 7.02 -8.41
N GLY A 9 3.32 7.42 -7.46
CA GLY A 9 3.28 8.74 -6.87
C GLY A 9 4.27 8.93 -5.73
N ILE A 10 4.42 10.19 -5.31
CA ILE A 10 5.30 10.57 -4.22
C ILE A 10 4.65 10.25 -2.88
N VAL A 11 5.35 9.52 -2.00
CA VAL A 11 4.81 9.19 -0.68
C VAL A 11 4.67 10.44 0.18
N GLN A 12 3.43 10.82 0.47
CA GLN A 12 3.08 11.98 1.27
C GLN A 12 2.99 11.65 2.78
N SER A 13 2.54 10.44 3.11
CA SER A 13 2.43 10.00 4.50
C SER A 13 2.38 8.48 4.63
N ILE A 14 2.90 7.99 5.75
CA ILE A 14 2.84 6.58 6.16
C ILE A 14 2.34 6.55 7.61
N ILE A 15 1.31 5.75 7.88
CA ILE A 15 0.70 5.64 9.21
C ILE A 15 0.41 4.17 9.49
N ALA A 16 0.96 3.63 10.58
CA ALA A 16 0.61 2.32 11.08
C ALA A 16 -0.54 2.41 12.08
N HIS A 17 -1.45 1.45 11.98
CA HIS A 17 -2.61 1.35 12.87
C HIS A 17 -2.45 0.16 13.80
N GLU A 18 -1.94 0.39 15.01
CA GLU A 18 -1.65 -0.68 15.99
C GLU A 18 -2.84 -1.57 16.34
N GLY A 19 -4.08 -1.06 16.24
CA GLY A 19 -5.29 -1.84 16.49
C GLY A 19 -5.59 -2.88 15.40
N SER A 20 -5.51 -2.48 14.12
CA SER A 20 -5.78 -3.37 12.99
C SER A 20 -4.53 -4.07 12.45
N LYS A 21 -3.35 -3.60 12.84
CA LYS A 21 -2.03 -3.98 12.33
C LYS A 21 -1.78 -3.60 10.87
N ASP A 22 -2.62 -2.75 10.28
CA ASP A 22 -2.47 -2.27 8.90
C ASP A 22 -1.47 -1.11 8.82
N ILE A 23 -0.91 -0.91 7.63
CA ILE A 23 -0.08 0.26 7.29
C ILE A 23 -0.73 0.99 6.12
N ASN A 24 -1.07 2.26 6.34
CA ASN A 24 -1.59 3.15 5.32
C ASN A 24 -0.45 3.93 4.65
N ILE A 25 -0.47 3.99 3.33
CA ILE A 25 0.45 4.78 2.50
C ILE A 25 -0.41 5.73 1.67
N ARG A 26 -0.06 7.01 1.67
CA ARG A 26 -0.71 8.03 0.85
C ARG A 26 0.26 8.56 -0.19
N ILE A 27 -0.12 8.48 -1.46
CA ILE A 27 0.65 9.00 -2.61
C ILE A 27 -0.13 10.06 -3.42
N ASP A 28 -1.44 10.17 -3.17
CA ASP A 28 -2.37 11.09 -3.82
C ASP A 28 -3.52 11.44 -2.84
N ASP A 29 -4.42 12.32 -3.27
CA ASP A 29 -5.63 12.68 -2.51
C ASP A 29 -6.84 11.78 -2.84
N GLU A 30 -6.70 10.84 -3.76
CA GLU A 30 -7.79 10.06 -4.33
C GLU A 30 -8.00 8.70 -3.64
N GLY A 31 -6.95 8.15 -3.00
CA GLY A 31 -6.97 6.77 -2.50
C GLY A 31 -6.36 6.57 -1.11
N ARG A 32 -6.99 5.70 -0.32
CA ARG A 32 -6.39 5.12 0.90
C ARG A 32 -5.76 3.78 0.54
N TYR A 33 -4.46 3.77 0.26
CA TYR A 33 -3.72 2.54 0.01
C TYR A 33 -3.29 1.94 1.35
N TYR A 34 -3.61 0.67 1.58
CA TYR A 34 -3.25 0.00 2.81
C TYR A 34 -2.67 -1.38 2.59
N ILE A 35 -1.59 -1.68 3.31
CA ILE A 35 -1.04 -3.02 3.44
C ILE A 35 -1.76 -3.70 4.60
N ASN A 36 -2.59 -4.72 4.29
CA ASN A 36 -3.32 -5.44 5.31
C ASN A 36 -2.38 -6.25 6.21
N ARG A 37 -2.51 -6.06 7.53
CA ARG A 37 -1.67 -6.68 8.56
C ARG A 37 -0.17 -6.42 8.36
N GLY A 38 0.21 -5.28 7.76
CA GLY A 38 1.60 -4.96 7.46
C GLY A 38 2.55 -5.07 8.66
N LEU A 39 2.11 -4.67 9.86
CA LEU A 39 2.92 -4.78 11.08
C LEU A 39 3.24 -6.24 11.47
N GLU A 40 2.31 -7.17 11.24
CA GLU A 40 2.53 -8.60 11.52
C GLU A 40 3.50 -9.26 10.52
N LEU A 41 3.70 -8.62 9.37
CA LEU A 41 4.63 -9.07 8.33
C LEU A 41 6.04 -8.49 8.51
N GLY A 42 6.30 -7.83 9.64
CA GLY A 42 7.61 -7.27 9.97
C GLY A 42 7.88 -5.90 9.35
N LEU A 43 6.90 -5.29 8.67
CA LEU A 43 7.02 -3.89 8.25
C LEU A 43 6.82 -2.98 9.46
N THR A 44 7.56 -1.88 9.53
CA THR A 44 7.36 -0.86 10.57
C THR A 44 7.13 0.51 9.93
N GLU A 45 6.38 1.37 10.60
CA GLU A 45 6.17 2.74 10.14
C GLU A 45 7.50 3.50 10.03
N ALA A 46 8.40 3.31 10.99
CA ALA A 46 9.69 3.99 11.05
C ALA A 46 10.59 3.58 9.87
N ASP A 47 10.73 2.29 9.60
CA ASP A 47 11.58 1.80 8.51
C ASP A 47 11.05 2.24 7.15
N LEU A 48 9.73 2.17 6.96
CA LEU A 48 9.09 2.64 5.73
C LEU A 48 9.27 4.15 5.56
N LYS A 49 9.08 4.95 6.61
CA LYS A 49 9.30 6.40 6.53
C LYS A 49 10.72 6.75 6.18
N ASN A 50 11.69 6.10 6.82
CA ASN A 50 13.11 6.32 6.55
C ASN A 50 13.49 5.93 5.11
N LYS A 51 12.79 4.96 4.52
CA LYS A 51 13.13 4.41 3.20
C LYS A 51 12.45 5.11 2.03
N ILE A 52 11.17 5.46 2.16
CA ILE A 52 10.34 5.89 1.01
C ILE A 52 9.51 7.15 1.25
N LEU A 53 9.54 7.79 2.41
CA LEU A 53 8.81 9.04 2.58
C LEU A 53 9.40 10.14 1.68
N GLY A 54 8.57 10.80 0.88
CA GLY A 54 9.01 11.79 -0.10
C GLY A 54 9.56 11.21 -1.40
N GLU A 55 9.64 9.88 -1.52
CA GLU A 55 10.11 9.20 -2.73
C GLU A 55 8.96 8.78 -3.64
N GLU A 56 9.24 8.62 -4.93
CA GLU A 56 8.29 8.03 -5.88
C GLU A 56 8.28 6.51 -5.76
N ILE A 57 7.10 5.94 -5.55
CA ILE A 57 6.90 4.48 -5.47
C ILE A 57 5.86 4.01 -6.49
N ILE A 58 5.86 2.71 -6.76
CA ILE A 58 4.81 2.04 -7.52
C ILE A 58 4.00 1.15 -6.57
N ILE A 59 2.68 1.35 -6.53
CA ILE A 59 1.73 0.57 -5.77
C ILE A 59 0.90 -0.28 -6.72
N HIS A 60 0.84 -1.58 -6.45
CA HIS A 60 -0.14 -2.47 -7.06
C HIS A 60 -1.20 -2.81 -6.01
N TYR A 61 -2.46 -2.56 -6.31
CA TYR A 61 -3.57 -2.80 -5.39
C TYR A 61 -4.68 -3.61 -6.08
N ALA A 62 -5.48 -4.33 -5.30
CA ALA A 62 -6.59 -5.11 -5.82
C ALA A 62 -7.64 -4.18 -6.46
N ASP A 63 -8.06 -4.51 -7.69
CA ASP A 63 -9.22 -3.88 -8.30
C ASP A 63 -10.48 -4.37 -7.58
N HIS A 64 -11.08 -3.51 -6.78
CA HIS A 64 -12.13 -3.91 -5.85
C HIS A 64 -13.23 -2.84 -5.82
N TRP A 65 -14.32 -3.16 -6.50
CA TRP A 65 -15.66 -2.70 -6.17
C TRP A 65 -16.38 -3.85 -5.47
N THR A 66 -16.92 -3.64 -4.27
CA THR A 66 -17.89 -4.59 -3.69
C THR A 66 -19.17 -3.84 -3.31
N PRO A 67 -20.31 -4.52 -3.15
CA PRO A 67 -21.50 -3.87 -2.58
C PRO A 67 -21.28 -3.22 -1.21
N LEU A 68 -20.25 -3.66 -0.46
CA LEU A 68 -19.88 -3.14 0.86
C LEU A 68 -18.85 -1.99 0.80
N ASP A 69 -18.06 -1.89 -0.28
CA ASP A 69 -17.27 -0.72 -0.64
C ASP A 69 -17.51 -0.39 -2.13
N PRO A 70 -18.68 0.22 -2.44
CA PRO A 70 -19.04 0.54 -3.82
C PRO A 70 -18.23 1.71 -4.37
N SER A 71 -17.44 2.37 -3.52
CA SER A 71 -16.54 3.46 -3.89
C SER A 71 -15.11 2.99 -4.19
N GLY A 72 -14.76 1.74 -3.84
CA GLY A 72 -13.40 1.20 -3.99
C GLY A 72 -12.34 2.03 -3.27
N LEU A 73 -12.73 2.75 -2.20
CA LEU A 73 -11.85 3.67 -1.49
C LEU A 73 -10.83 2.92 -0.63
N GLY A 74 -11.12 1.69 -0.23
CA GLY A 74 -10.20 0.79 0.44
C GLY A 74 -9.28 0.06 -0.56
N ARG A 75 -8.21 0.71 -0.99
CA ARG A 75 -7.26 0.14 -1.97
C ARG A 75 -6.29 -0.81 -1.26
N HIS A 76 -6.64 -2.09 -1.23
CA HIS A 76 -5.80 -3.13 -0.62
C HIS A 76 -4.54 -3.37 -1.47
N VAL A 77 -3.39 -3.00 -0.92
CA VAL A 77 -2.09 -3.12 -1.57
C VAL A 77 -1.64 -4.58 -1.61
N ALA A 78 -1.28 -5.03 -2.80
CA ALA A 78 -0.67 -6.33 -3.05
C ALA A 78 0.84 -6.23 -3.23
N ARG A 79 1.37 -5.10 -3.75
CA ARG A 79 2.81 -4.89 -3.92
C ARG A 79 3.18 -3.41 -3.81
N VAL A 80 4.33 -3.14 -3.19
CA VAL A 80 5.00 -1.83 -3.19
C VAL A 80 6.42 -2.00 -3.73
N SER A 81 6.79 -1.17 -4.69
CA SER A 81 8.12 -1.17 -5.29
C SER A 81 8.72 0.24 -5.29
N TYR A 82 10.02 0.32 -5.03
CA TYR A 82 10.81 1.55 -5.04
C TYR A 82 12.05 1.34 -5.91
N GLY A 83 12.08 1.98 -7.07
CA GLY A 83 13.06 1.67 -8.11
C GLY A 83 13.03 0.18 -8.48
N ASN A 84 14.17 -0.50 -8.29
CA ASN A 84 14.32 -1.93 -8.57
C ASN A 84 14.06 -2.84 -7.34
N GLU A 85 13.71 -2.26 -6.19
CA GLU A 85 13.48 -3.00 -4.95
C GLU A 85 11.99 -3.25 -4.72
N ILE A 86 11.67 -4.47 -4.28
CA ILE A 86 10.34 -4.83 -3.80
C ILE A 86 10.33 -4.68 -2.27
N ILE A 87 9.59 -3.70 -1.79
CA ILE A 87 9.43 -3.42 -0.35
C ILE A 87 8.41 -4.37 0.28
N PHE A 88 7.36 -4.68 -0.48
CA PHE A 88 6.29 -5.56 -0.04
C PHE A 88 5.72 -6.29 -1.24
N ASN A 89 5.46 -7.59 -1.10
CA ASN A 89 4.79 -8.38 -2.14
C ASN A 89 3.93 -9.49 -1.54
N LYS A 90 2.66 -9.54 -1.95
CA LYS A 90 1.71 -10.63 -1.75
C LYS A 90 1.19 -11.19 -3.08
N ILE A 91 1.68 -10.71 -4.21
CA ILE A 91 1.41 -11.32 -5.51
C ILE A 91 2.23 -12.61 -5.57
N ILE A 92 1.53 -13.75 -5.54
CA ILE A 92 2.11 -15.07 -5.75
C ILE A 92 2.20 -15.26 -7.28
N GLU A 93 3.42 -15.46 -7.78
CA GLU A 93 3.68 -15.78 -9.20
C GLU A 93 3.31 -17.23 -9.55
#